data_AF-A0A2E3SM41-F1
#
_entry.id   AF-A0A2E3SM41-F1
#
_cell.length_a   1.000
_cell.length_b   1.000
_cell.length_c   1.000
_cell.angle_alpha   90.00
_cell.angle_beta   90.00
_cell.angle_gamma   90.00
#
_symmetry.space_group_name_H-M   'P 1'
#
loop_
_entity.id
_entity.type
_entity.pdbx_description
1 polymer ?
#
loop_
_entity_poly.entity_id
_entity_poly.type
_entity_poly.pdbx_seq_one_letter_code
_entity_poly.pdbx_strand_id
1 'polypeptide(L)'
;AHRNELEIMKDDLKDIAIPILHIHGTNDWMVPYQNLQFAEEEFKSADLTPITLEGSSHFLFTGEDFEKVKVEILKFLERDEFK
;
A
#
# COMPACT_ATOMS: atom_id res chain seq x y z
N ALA A 1 18.86 2.68 -3.64
CA ALA A 1 18.75 2.09 -2.29
C ALA A 1 17.43 1.33 -2.18
N HIS A 2 16.27 2.00 -2.03
CA HIS A 2 14.96 1.36 -1.85
C HIS A 2 14.56 0.32 -2.91
N ARG A 3 14.84 0.55 -4.20
CA ARG A 3 14.52 -0.45 -5.26
C ARG A 3 15.26 -1.78 -5.09
N ASN A 4 16.50 -1.75 -4.60
CA ASN A 4 17.28 -2.98 -4.41
C ASN A 4 16.76 -3.81 -3.24
N GLU A 5 16.12 -3.19 -2.25
CA GLU A 5 15.53 -3.88 -1.11
C GLU A 5 14.25 -4.61 -1.50
N LEU A 6 13.44 -4.00 -2.37
CA LEU A 6 12.25 -4.63 -2.94
C LEU A 6 12.57 -5.88 -3.76
N GLU A 7 13.63 -5.85 -4.57
CA GLU A 7 14.08 -7.01 -5.34
C GLU A 7 14.55 -8.18 -4.45
N ILE A 8 15.12 -7.89 -3.27
CA ILE A 8 15.52 -8.94 -2.31
C ILE A 8 14.30 -9.65 -1.74
N MET A 9 13.20 -8.92 -1.50
CA MET A 9 11.98 -9.46 -0.91
C MET A 9 11.05 -10.12 -1.95
N LYS A 10 11.30 -9.92 -3.25
CA LYS A 10 10.45 -10.37 -4.36
C LYS A 10 9.99 -11.82 -4.24
N ASP A 11 10.91 -12.71 -3.87
CA ASP A 11 10.62 -14.14 -3.73
C ASP A 11 9.70 -14.46 -2.54
N ASP A 12 9.68 -13.62 -1.50
CA ASP A 12 8.79 -13.81 -0.35
C ASP A 12 7.43 -13.12 -0.58
N LEU A 13 7.40 -12.00 -1.32
CA LEU A 13 6.17 -11.24 -1.57
C LEU A 13 5.11 -12.05 -2.32
N LYS A 14 5.54 -12.94 -3.23
CA LYS A 14 4.63 -13.82 -3.99
C LYS A 14 3.93 -14.86 -3.10
N ASP A 15 4.49 -15.20 -1.94
CA ASP A 15 3.95 -16.22 -1.06
C ASP A 15 2.93 -15.64 -0.05
N ILE A 16 2.78 -14.32 -0.02
CA ILE A 16 1.77 -13.65 0.81
C ILE A 16 0.40 -13.85 0.17
N ALA A 17 -0.53 -14.46 0.90
CA ALA A 17 -1.86 -14.85 0.42
C ALA A 17 -3.03 -14.28 1.27
N ILE A 18 -2.74 -13.35 2.17
CA ILE A 18 -3.77 -12.64 2.94
C ILE A 18 -4.23 -11.39 2.19
N PRO A 19 -5.42 -10.84 2.48
CA PRO A 19 -5.80 -9.55 1.89
C PRO A 19 -4.87 -8.42 2.38
N ILE A 20 -4.52 -7.50 1.49
CA ILE A 20 -3.58 -6.40 1.74
C ILE A 20 -4.23 -5.08 1.35
N LEU A 21 -4.11 -4.07 2.23
CA LEU A 21 -4.38 -2.68 1.89
C LEU A 21 -3.06 -1.94 1.73
N HIS A 22 -2.78 -1.40 0.55
CA HIS A 22 -1.57 -0.60 0.28
C HIS A 22 -1.97 0.82 -0.09
N ILE A 23 -1.67 1.79 0.78
CA ILE A 23 -2.00 3.21 0.59
C ILE A 23 -0.71 3.98 0.30
N HIS A 24 -0.67 4.77 -0.79
CA HIS A 24 0.50 5.57 -1.18
C HIS A 24 0.10 6.97 -1.67
N GLY A 25 0.85 8.02 -1.27
CA GLY A 25 0.65 9.40 -1.70
C GLY A 25 1.45 9.78 -2.95
N THR A 26 0.87 10.47 -3.93
CA THR A 26 1.56 10.72 -5.22
C THR A 26 2.74 11.69 -5.14
N ASN A 27 2.82 12.50 -4.07
CA ASN A 27 3.93 13.42 -3.81
C ASN A 27 4.88 12.90 -2.71
N ASP A 28 4.95 11.58 -2.51
CA ASP A 28 5.94 10.98 -1.62
C ASP A 28 7.37 11.18 -2.17
N TRP A 29 8.13 12.05 -1.49
CA TRP A 29 9.52 12.37 -1.83
C TRP A 29 10.54 11.42 -1.19
N MET A 30 10.11 10.57 -0.25
CA MET A 30 10.97 9.59 0.44
C MET A 30 10.95 8.24 -0.26
N VAL A 31 9.76 7.78 -0.65
CA VAL A 31 9.55 6.51 -1.34
C VAL A 31 8.81 6.75 -2.66
N PRO A 32 9.39 6.35 -3.82
CA PRO A 32 8.76 6.59 -5.11
C PRO A 32 7.38 5.92 -5.21
N TYR A 33 6.40 6.63 -5.77
CA TYR A 33 5.06 6.10 -6.03
C TYR A 33 5.05 4.83 -6.90
N GLN A 34 6.08 4.65 -7.75
CA GLN A 34 6.28 3.43 -8.55
C GLN A 34 6.43 2.16 -7.69
N ASN A 35 6.72 2.29 -6.39
CA ASN A 35 6.72 1.13 -5.49
C ASN A 35 5.32 0.53 -5.30
N LEU A 36 4.26 1.32 -5.48
CA LEU A 36 2.89 0.78 -5.52
C LEU A 36 2.69 -0.13 -6.74
N GLN A 37 3.20 0.28 -7.91
CA GLN A 37 3.17 -0.56 -9.12
C GLN A 37 3.97 -1.86 -8.93
N PHE A 38 5.13 -1.79 -8.28
CA PHE A 38 5.90 -2.98 -7.94
C PHE A 38 5.10 -3.93 -7.03
N ALA A 39 4.42 -3.39 -6.02
CA ALA A 39 3.56 -4.19 -5.15
C ALA A 39 2.43 -4.89 -5.94
N GLU A 40 1.76 -4.18 -6.85
CA GLU A 40 0.73 -4.76 -7.72
C GLU A 40 1.27 -5.90 -8.60
N GLU A 41 2.53 -5.81 -9.05
CA GLU A 41 3.17 -6.83 -9.87
C GLU A 41 3.60 -8.06 -9.06
N GLU A 42 4.02 -7.90 -7.81
CA GLU A 42 4.63 -8.98 -7.02
C GLU A 42 3.67 -9.70 -6.06
N PHE A 43 2.64 -9.03 -5.52
CA PHE A 43 1.64 -9.64 -4.62
C PHE A 43 0.59 -10.49 -5.37
N LYS A 44 1.03 -11.41 -6.23
CA LYS A 44 0.15 -12.17 -7.15
C LYS A 44 -0.81 -13.14 -6.47
N SER A 45 -0.49 -13.56 -5.24
CA SER A 45 -1.29 -14.51 -4.47
C SER A 45 -2.19 -13.85 -3.43
N ALA A 46 -2.07 -12.53 -3.24
CA ALA A 46 -2.87 -11.77 -2.28
C ALA A 46 -4.04 -11.05 -2.97
N ASP A 47 -5.11 -10.80 -2.20
CA ASP A 47 -6.10 -9.78 -2.56
C ASP A 47 -5.55 -8.39 -2.19
N LEU A 48 -4.83 -7.78 -3.14
CA LEU A 48 -4.25 -6.45 -2.96
C LEU A 48 -5.28 -5.36 -3.30
N THR A 49 -5.53 -4.47 -2.36
CA THR A 49 -6.28 -3.22 -2.54
C THR A 49 -5.32 -2.04 -2.54
N PRO A 50 -4.95 -1.50 -3.71
CA PRO A 50 -4.14 -0.29 -3.81
C PRO A 50 -5.03 0.95 -3.63
N ILE A 51 -4.56 1.93 -2.85
CA ILE A 51 -5.20 3.23 -2.66
C ILE A 51 -4.17 4.33 -2.93
N THR A 52 -4.53 5.22 -3.85
CA THR A 52 -3.72 6.39 -4.20
C THR A 52 -4.31 7.65 -3.58
N LEU A 53 -3.49 8.37 -2.82
CA LEU A 53 -3.86 9.67 -2.26
C LEU A 53 -3.19 10.79 -3.07
N GLU A 54 -3.97 11.42 -3.95
CA GLU A 54 -3.47 12.43 -4.88
C GLU A 54 -2.97 13.67 -4.13
N GLY A 55 -1.74 14.10 -4.42
CA GLY A 55 -1.11 15.26 -3.82
C GLY A 55 -0.50 15.02 -2.43
N SER A 56 -0.81 13.89 -1.80
CA SER A 56 -0.35 13.51 -0.46
C SER A 56 1.13 13.10 -0.46
N SER A 57 1.81 13.40 0.65
CA SER A 57 3.22 13.03 0.87
C SER A 57 3.35 11.66 1.54
N HIS A 58 4.55 11.31 2.00
CA HIS A 58 4.77 10.11 2.82
C HIS A 58 3.99 10.12 4.16
N PHE A 59 3.74 11.30 4.74
CA PHE A 59 3.22 11.43 6.11
C PHE A 59 1.69 11.29 6.18
N LEU A 60 1.19 10.15 5.71
CA LEU A 60 -0.24 9.89 5.52
C LEU A 60 -1.05 9.80 6.82
N PHE A 61 -0.41 9.51 7.96
CA PHE A 61 -1.06 9.41 9.27
C PHE A 61 -1.09 10.74 10.04
N THR A 62 -0.89 11.87 9.36
CA THR A 62 -0.87 13.19 9.98
C THR A 62 -1.71 14.19 9.17
N GLY A 63 -2.11 15.29 9.81
CA GLY A 63 -2.82 16.38 9.13
C GLY A 63 -4.13 15.94 8.47
N GLU A 64 -4.39 16.47 7.28
CA GLU A 64 -5.62 16.23 6.52
C GLU A 64 -5.73 14.81 5.93
N ASP A 65 -4.61 14.13 5.73
CA ASP A 65 -4.59 12.78 5.17
C ASP A 65 -4.98 11.72 6.20
N PHE A 66 -4.83 12.01 7.49
CA PHE A 66 -5.18 11.09 8.58
C PHE A 66 -6.62 10.56 8.47
N GLU A 67 -7.60 11.45 8.26
CA GLU A 67 -8.99 11.02 8.15
C GLU A 67 -9.25 10.23 6.86
N LYS A 68 -8.57 10.57 5.74
CA LYS A 68 -8.67 9.80 4.49
C LYS A 68 -8.16 8.37 4.71
N VAL A 69 -6.96 8.23 5.28
CA VAL A 69 -6.35 6.92 5.57
C VAL A 69 -7.21 6.09 6.52
N LYS A 70 -7.70 6.70 7.61
CA LYS A 70 -8.56 6.04 8.58
C LYS A 70 -9.82 5.49 7.94
N VAL A 71 -10.47 6.25 7.06
CA VAL A 71 -11.67 5.79 6.34
C VAL A 71 -11.36 4.58 5.48
N GLU A 72 -10.25 4.56 4.75
CA GLU A 72 -9.88 3.42 3.90
C GLU A 72 -9.50 2.18 4.72
N ILE A 73 -8.83 2.36 5.86
CA ILE A 73 -8.56 1.25 6.80
C ILE A 73 -9.86 0.67 7.36
N LEU A 74 -10.79 1.51 7.82
CA LEU A 74 -12.06 1.04 8.37
C LEU A 74 -12.89 0.29 7.31
N LYS A 75 -12.99 0.84 6.09
CA LYS A 75 -13.65 0.17 4.96
C LYS A 75 -13.03 -1.19 4.65
N PHE A 76 -11.70 -1.29 4.70
CA PHE A 76 -10.99 -2.54 4.47
C PHE A 76 -11.30 -3.58 5.56
N LEU A 77 -11.30 -3.18 6.83
CA LEU A 77 -11.62 -4.05 7.96
C LEU A 77 -13.09 -4.47 8.04
N GLU A 78 -14.00 -3.66 7.49
CA GLU A 78 -15.44 -3.95 7.46
C GLU A 78 -15.87 -4.92 6.35
N ARG A 79 -14.94 -5.36 5.48
CA ARG A 79 -15.21 -6.38 4.46
C ARG A 79 -15.67 -7.67 5.11
N ASP A 80 -16.57 -8.38 4.44
CA ASP A 80 -17.19 -9.60 4.96
C ASP A 80 -16.18 -10.74 5.16
N GLU A 81 -15.01 -10.66 4.52
CA GLU A 81 -13.88 -11.58 4.66
C GLU A 81 -13.20 -11.53 6.05
N PHE A 82 -13.45 -10.49 6.84
CA PHE A 82 -12.87 -10.29 8.17
C PHE A 82 -13.87 -10.39 9.34
N LYS A 83 -15.14 -10.69 9.05
CA LYS A 83 -16.20 -10.89 10.06
C LYS A 83 -16.40 -12.36 10.39
#